data_AF-A0A959T132-F1
#
_entry.id   AF-A0A959T132-F1
#
_cell.length_a   1.000
_cell.length_b   1.000
_cell.length_c   1.000
_cell.angle_alpha   90.00
_cell.angle_beta   90.00
_cell.angle_gamma   90.00
#
_symmetry.space_group_name_H-M   'P 1'
#
loop_
_entity.id
_entity.type
_entity.pdbx_description
1 polymer ?
#
loop_
_entity_poly.entity_id
_entity_poly.type
_entity_poly.pdbx_seq_one_letter_code
_entity_poly.pdbx_strand_id
1 'polypeptide(L)' 'MKRYLFLAVMAVAGLEAAAQCTPNPLYQDSVFGVWPDTLTDFVSGQVGMFYSDTLNLIVPTNAADISPNLPAVAIDS' A
#
# COMPACT_ATOMS: atom_id res chain seq x y z
N MET A 1 -4.46 -28.00 -32.33
CA MET A 1 -3.77 -28.41 -31.08
C MET A 1 -2.93 -27.28 -30.46
N LYS A 2 -1.90 -26.75 -31.14
CA LYS A 2 -1.04 -25.67 -30.58
C LYS A 2 -1.78 -24.38 -30.16
N ARG A 3 -2.84 -23.99 -30.88
CA ARG A 3 -3.65 -22.79 -30.56
C ARG A 3 -4.45 -22.93 -29.26
N TYR A 4 -4.98 -24.13 -28.98
CA TYR A 4 -5.70 -24.41 -27.74
C TYR A 4 -4.76 -24.51 -26.54
N LEU A 5 -3.54 -25.01 -26.76
CA LEU A 5 -2.50 -25.03 -25.73
C LEU A 5 -2.10 -23.60 -25.30
N PHE A 6 -1.94 -22.69 -26.26
CA PHE A 6 -1.66 -21.28 -25.96
C PHE A 6 -2.78 -20.60 -25.16
N LEU A 7 -4.03 -20.84 -25.51
CA LEU A 7 -5.19 -20.29 -24.80
C LEU A 7 -5.30 -20.85 -23.37
N ALA A 8 -5.04 -22.14 -23.18
CA ALA A 8 -5.04 -22.77 -21.86
C ALA A 8 -3.93 -22.19 -20.95
N VAL A 9 -2.73 -21.96 -21.49
CA VAL A 9 -1.62 -21.35 -20.74
C VAL A 9 -1.94 -19.91 -20.34
N MET A 10 -2.53 -19.10 -21.23
CA MET A 10 -2.96 -17.74 -20.88
C MET A 10 -4.07 -17.71 -19.83
N ALA A 11 -5.03 -18.64 -19.88
CA ALA A 11 -6.12 -18.69 -18.91
C ALA A 11 -5.62 -19.02 -17.49
N VAL A 12 -4.63 -19.91 -17.36
CA VAL A 12 -4.03 -20.25 -16.07
C VAL A 12 -3.15 -19.11 -15.55
N ALA A 13 -2.39 -18.43 -16.41
CA ALA A 13 -1.55 -17.29 -16.01
C ALA A 13 -2.36 -16.09 -15.47
N GLY A 14 -3.63 -15.94 -15.87
CA GLY A 14 -4.51 -14.88 -15.36
C GLY A 14 -5.03 -15.09 -13.94
N LEU A 15 -4.93 -16.30 -13.38
CA LEU A 15 -5.40 -16.61 -12.03
C LEU A 15 -4.42 -16.18 -10.93
N GLU A 16 -3.14 -16.05 -11.28
CA GLU A 16 -2.05 -15.68 -10.36
C GLU A 16 -1.78 -14.16 -10.36
N ALA A 17 -2.57 -13.37 -11.10
CA ALA A 17 -2.41 -11.91 -11.19
C ALA A 17 -2.89 -11.16 -9.93
N ALA A 18 -3.01 -11.83 -8.79
CA ALA A 18 -3.24 -11.23 -7.49
C ALA A 18 -1.90 -10.81 -6.86
N ALA A 19 -1.16 -9.91 -7.52
CA ALA A 19 -0.09 -9.15 -6.87
C ALA A 19 -0.67 -8.04 -5.98
N GLN A 20 -1.82 -8.28 -5.36
CA GLN A 20 -2.45 -7.32 -4.48
C GLN A 20 -1.72 -7.37 -3.16
N CYS A 21 -1.00 -6.29 -2.86
CA CYS A 21 -0.56 -5.99 -1.51
C CYS A 21 -1.75 -6.24 -0.59
N THR A 22 -1.68 -7.25 0.26
CA THR A 22 -2.71 -7.44 1.29
C THR A 22 -2.53 -6.28 2.24
N PRO A 23 -3.46 -5.29 2.29
CA PRO A 23 -3.29 -4.16 3.17
C PRO A 23 -3.24 -4.70 4.59
N ASN A 24 -2.30 -4.21 5.40
CA ASN A 24 -2.19 -4.66 6.78
C ASN A 24 -3.53 -4.43 7.48
N PRO A 25 -4.21 -5.48 7.98
CA PRO A 25 -5.56 -5.37 8.55
C PRO A 25 -5.64 -4.35 9.70
N LEU A 26 -4.52 -4.10 10.39
CA LEU A 26 -4.41 -3.08 11.44
C LEU A 26 -4.81 -1.68 10.95
N TYR A 27 -4.65 -1.40 9.66
CA TYR A 27 -4.86 -0.09 9.06
C TYR A 27 -6.10 -0.02 8.15
N GLN A 28 -6.94 -1.06 8.12
CA GLN A 28 -8.08 -1.14 7.21
C GLN A 28 -9.13 -0.02 7.45
N ASP A 29 -9.30 0.39 8.71
CA ASP A 29 -10.22 1.46 9.11
C ASP A 29 -9.49 2.80 9.41
N SER A 30 -8.19 2.89 9.09
CA SER A 30 -7.39 4.08 9.37
C SER A 30 -7.58 5.17 8.33
N VAL A 31 -7.59 6.43 8.78
CA VAL A 31 -7.56 7.59 7.89
C VAL A 31 -6.21 7.65 7.18
N PHE A 32 -6.18 8.17 5.96
CA PHE A 32 -4.93 8.42 5.24
C PHE A 32 -3.95 9.26 6.09
N GLY A 33 -2.66 8.96 5.99
CA GLY A 33 -1.64 9.55 6.86
C GLY A 33 -0.48 8.61 7.16
N VAL A 34 0.35 9.01 8.11
CA VAL A 34 1.53 8.24 8.54
C VAL A 34 1.29 7.61 9.91
N TRP A 35 1.76 6.38 10.09
CA TRP A 35 1.76 5.70 11.38
C TRP A 35 3.02 4.82 11.50
N PRO A 36 3.74 4.81 12.64
CA PRO A 36 3.49 5.58 13.86
C PRO A 36 3.89 7.06 13.72
N ASP A 37 3.50 7.91 14.68
CA ASP A 37 4.04 9.28 14.77
C ASP A 37 5.53 9.24 15.18
N THR A 38 6.38 9.88 14.38
CA THR A 38 7.84 9.90 14.58
C THR A 38 8.32 10.58 15.86
N LEU A 39 7.46 11.36 16.53
CA LEU A 39 7.76 12.10 17.75
C LEU A 39 7.26 11.37 19.00
N THR A 40 6.12 10.67 18.93
CA THR A 40 5.51 10.06 20.12
C THR A 40 5.51 8.54 20.14
N ASP A 41 5.48 7.89 18.97
CA ASP A 41 5.14 6.46 18.88
C ASP A 41 6.30 5.61 18.34
N PHE A 42 7.42 6.24 18.01
CA PHE A 42 8.67 5.55 17.68
C PHE A 42 9.37 5.12 18.98
N VAL A 43 9.81 3.87 19.03
CA VAL A 43 10.60 3.39 20.17
C VAL A 43 11.94 4.13 20.17
N SER A 44 12.39 4.59 21.34
CA SER A 44 13.68 5.30 21.44
C SER A 44 14.86 4.40 21.06
N GLY A 45 15.76 4.91 20.22
CA GLY A 45 17.03 4.25 19.91
C GLY A 45 18.05 4.37 21.05
N GLN A 46 19.07 3.51 21.02
CA GLN A 46 20.19 3.54 21.96
C GLN A 46 21.47 4.05 21.29
N VAL A 47 22.21 4.92 21.98
CA VAL A 47 23.49 5.45 21.49
C VAL A 47 24.49 4.32 21.20
N GLY A 48 25.11 4.37 20.02
CA GLY A 48 26.10 3.37 19.58
C GLY A 48 25.49 2.07 19.03
N MET A 49 24.16 1.96 18.96
CA MET A 49 23.46 0.81 18.40
C MET A 49 22.80 1.18 17.07
N PHE A 50 22.76 0.22 16.13
CA PHE A 50 21.97 0.39 14.92
C PHE A 50 20.48 0.45 15.28
N TYR A 51 19.79 1.43 14.73
CA TYR A 51 18.37 1.66 14.95
C TYR A 51 17.63 1.60 13.61
N SER A 52 16.53 0.86 13.56
CA SER A 52 15.63 0.75 12.42
C SER A 52 14.22 0.58 12.94
N ASP A 53 13.28 1.31 12.37
CA ASP A 53 11.85 1.20 12.63
C ASP A 53 11.06 1.30 11.31
N THR A 54 9.78 0.98 11.33
CA THR A 54 8.92 0.94 10.14
C THR A 54 7.86 2.02 10.19
N LEU A 55 7.88 2.93 9.22
CA LEU A 55 6.82 3.89 8.99
C LEU A 55 5.87 3.36 7.91
N ASN A 56 4.58 3.28 8.24
CA ASN A 56 3.51 2.96 7.32
C ASN A 56 2.86 4.25 6.82
N LEU A 57 2.62 4.32 5.51
CA LEU A 57 1.95 5.44 4.85
C LEU A 57 0.67 4.93 4.19
N ILE A 58 -0.47 5.47 4.62
CA ILE A 58 -1.76 5.25 3.98
C ILE A 58 -1.99 6.45 3.05
N VAL A 59 -1.98 6.19 1.76
CA VAL A 59 -2.19 7.23 0.74
C VAL A 59 -3.69 7.42 0.54
N PRO A 60 -4.20 8.68 0.46
CA PRO A 60 -5.59 8.90 0.14
C PRO A 60 -5.89 8.47 -1.29
N THR A 61 -7.07 7.90 -1.49
CA THR A 61 -7.52 7.49 -2.83
C THR A 61 -7.89 8.70 -3.69
N ASN A 62 -8.30 9.82 -3.08
CA ASN A 62 -8.73 11.03 -3.78
C ASN A 62 -7.89 12.25 -3.40
N ALA A 63 -7.46 13.03 -4.39
CA ALA A 63 -6.74 14.28 -4.18
C ALA A 63 -7.51 15.31 -3.32
N ALA A 64 -8.84 15.32 -3.43
CA ALA A 64 -9.69 16.22 -2.65
C ALA A 64 -9.61 15.96 -1.14
N ASP A 65 -9.21 14.74 -0.73
CA ASP A 65 -9.04 14.39 0.69
C ASP A 65 -7.79 15.05 1.29
N ILE A 66 -6.76 15.34 0.47
CA ILE A 66 -5.56 16.08 0.88
C ILE A 66 -5.88 17.57 1.03
N SER A 67 -6.59 18.13 0.06
CA SER A 67 -6.95 19.55 0.05
C SER A 67 -8.22 19.78 -0.76
N PRO A 68 -9.19 20.55 -0.24
CA PRO A 68 -10.46 20.79 -0.91
C PRO A 68 -10.32 21.61 -2.20
N ASN A 69 -9.15 22.21 -2.45
CA ASN A 69 -8.87 22.96 -3.68
C ASN A 69 -8.36 22.05 -4.81
N LEU A 70 -8.08 20.77 -4.54
CA LEU A 70 -7.64 19.82 -5.55
C LEU A 70 -8.85 19.18 -6.25
N PRO A 71 -8.77 18.94 -7.57
CA PRO A 71 -9.84 18.26 -8.28
C PRO A 71 -9.99 16.82 -7.79
N ALA A 72 -11.21 16.30 -7.79
CA ALA A 72 -11.48 14.92 -7.40
C ALA A 72 -10.89 13.93 -8.43
N VAL A 73 -9.64 13.54 -8.21
CA VAL A 73 -8.85 12.66 -9.07
C VAL A 73 -8.38 11.49 -8.22
N ALA A 74 -8.54 10.28 -8.75
CA ALA A 74 -7.98 9.07 -8.13
C ALA A 74 -6.45 9.15 -8.19
N ILE A 75 -5.79 9.13 -7.03
CA ILE A 75 -4.32 9.21 -6.94
C ILE A 75 -3.70 7.82 -6.82
N ASP A 76 -4.40 6.87 -6.21
CA ASP A 76 -3.95 5.49 -6.06
C ASP A 76 -4.40 4.68 -7.28
N SER A 77 -3.50 4.49 -8.25
CA SER A 77 -3.72 3.74 -9.49
C SER A 77 -2.49 2.97 -9.94
#